data_AF-A0A625T549-F1
#
_entry.id   AF-A0A625T549-F1
#
_cell.length_a   1.000
_cell.length_b   1.000
_cell.length_c   1.000
_cell.angle_alpha   90.00
_cell.angle_beta   90.00
_cell.angle_gamma   90.00
#
_symmetry.space_group_name_H-M   'P 1'
#
loop_
_entity.id
_entity.type
_entity.pdbx_description
1 polymer ?
#
loop_
_entity_poly.entity_id
_entity_poly.type
_entity_poly.pdbx_seq_one_letter_code
_entity_poly.pdbx_strand_id
1 'polypeptide(L)'
;VAVIRGSTVRRYGYVYDAPGRRVEKHELDAEGKPYNRTTFLWDGMRLAQECRLGRSSSLYIYSDQGSHEPLARVDRAAPGEADEVLYYHTDVNGAPEEMTDGGGNIVWEAGYQVWGNLTHEKETRPVQQNLRFQGQYLDRETGLHYNLYRFYDPDIGKFISGDPISIRGGINLYQYAPNPLSWIDPLGLSTTCLKAENGYSRGKRHGMKLHPNAAQAIADKENKPHGVWRSKDDLKYAGEQAATLKPGEMKDFPINPNSKSEVYIPGGNGVPIKPDKIRVRNNGDGTFHGFPIDSTTAGPIFEKGK
;
A
#
# COMPACT_ATOMS: atom_id res chain seq x y z
N VAL A 1 4.68 25.15 2.16
CA VAL A 1 5.56 24.75 3.27
C VAL A 1 6.78 25.66 3.31
N ALA A 2 7.19 26.15 4.48
CA ALA A 2 8.43 26.91 4.64
C ALA A 2 9.50 26.00 5.25
N VAL A 3 10.69 25.98 4.66
CA VAL A 3 11.85 25.22 5.13
C VAL A 3 12.92 26.22 5.55
N ILE A 4 13.41 26.08 6.78
CA ILE A 4 14.42 26.96 7.37
C ILE A 4 15.74 26.18 7.46
N ARG A 5 16.80 26.70 6.84
CA ARG A 5 18.17 26.19 6.98
C ARG A 5 19.11 27.34 7.34
N GLY A 6 19.53 27.38 8.60
CA GLY A 6 20.24 28.53 9.15
C GLY A 6 19.38 29.80 9.07
N SER A 7 19.90 30.86 8.43
CA SER A 7 19.18 32.12 8.20
C SER A 7 18.32 32.14 6.93
N THR A 8 18.37 31.09 6.10
CA THR A 8 17.65 31.05 4.82
C THR A 8 16.28 30.42 5.00
N VAL A 9 15.24 31.10 4.52
CA VAL A 9 13.87 30.58 4.43
C VAL A 9 13.55 30.32 2.96
N ARG A 10 13.24 29.07 2.61
CA ARG A 10 12.68 28.72 1.30
C ARG A 10 11.23 28.31 1.44
N ARG A 11 10.39 28.70 0.49
CA ARG A 11 8.97 28.35 0.48
C ARG A 11 8.66 27.48 -0.72
N TYR A 12 7.86 26.45 -0.48
CA TYR A 12 7.43 25.48 -1.48
C TYR A 12 5.90 25.43 -1.54
N GLY A 13 5.36 25.36 -2.75
CA GLY A 13 3.94 25.13 -3.01
C GLY A 13 3.71 23.77 -3.67
N TYR A 14 2.53 23.21 -3.42
CA TYR A 14 2.10 21.93 -3.96
C TYR A 14 0.69 22.09 -4.52
N VAL A 15 0.46 21.55 -5.72
CA VAL A 15 -0.84 21.59 -6.39
C VAL A 15 -1.35 20.16 -6.51
N TYR A 16 -2.65 19.97 -6.27
CA TYR A 16 -3.29 18.67 -6.25
C TYR A 16 -4.50 18.66 -7.19
N ASP A 17 -4.80 17.50 -7.75
CA ASP A 17 -6.06 17.28 -8.46
C ASP A 17 -7.20 16.86 -7.52
N ALA A 18 -8.41 16.69 -8.07
CA ALA A 18 -9.60 16.37 -7.28
C ALA A 18 -9.51 15.04 -6.50
N PRO A 19 -8.93 13.95 -7.04
CA PRO A 19 -8.62 12.74 -6.27
C PRO A 19 -7.60 12.90 -5.13
N GLY A 20 -6.90 14.04 -5.05
CA GLY A 20 -5.89 14.33 -4.03
C GLY A 20 -4.45 13.97 -4.44
N ARG A 21 -4.20 13.71 -5.72
CA ARG A 21 -2.86 13.39 -6.24
C ARG A 21 -2.10 14.68 -6.50
N ARG A 22 -0.85 14.75 -6.09
CA ARG A 22 0.01 15.91 -6.37
C ARG A 22 0.32 15.98 -7.86
N VAL A 23 -0.07 17.06 -8.53
CA VAL A 23 0.19 17.31 -9.95
C VAL A 23 1.35 18.27 -10.18
N GLU A 24 1.71 19.09 -9.18
CA GLU A 24 2.84 20.00 -9.25
C GLU A 24 3.48 20.21 -7.88
N LYS A 25 4.80 20.42 -7.86
CA LYS A 25 5.53 21.09 -6.79
C LYS A 25 6.43 22.19 -7.33
N HIS A 26 6.63 23.26 -6.58
CA HIS A 26 7.44 24.41 -6.99
C HIS A 26 8.05 25.15 -5.80
N GLU A 27 9.15 25.85 -6.04
CA GLU A 27 9.70 26.86 -5.12
C GLU A 27 9.01 28.21 -5.35
N LEU A 28 8.91 29.04 -4.31
CA LEU A 28 8.39 30.42 -4.39
C LEU A 28 9.53 31.41 -4.20
N ASP A 29 9.64 32.40 -5.09
CA ASP A 29 10.62 33.48 -4.96
C ASP A 29 10.23 34.47 -3.85
N ALA A 30 11.01 35.56 -3.69
CA ALA A 30 10.77 36.55 -2.64
C ALA A 30 9.41 37.24 -2.80
N GLU A 31 8.94 37.38 -4.04
CA GLU A 31 7.65 37.95 -4.43
C GLU A 31 6.50 36.94 -4.37
N GLY A 32 6.80 35.66 -4.07
CA GLY A 32 5.81 34.59 -3.96
C GLY A 32 5.40 33.99 -5.30
N LYS A 33 6.16 34.21 -6.37
CA LYS A 33 5.91 33.63 -7.69
C LYS A 33 6.60 32.25 -7.81
N PRO A 34 5.91 31.26 -8.42
CA PRO A 34 6.42 29.89 -8.54
C PRO A 34 7.53 29.75 -9.60
N TYR A 35 8.65 29.13 -9.21
CA TYR A 35 9.78 28.73 -10.04
C TYR A 35 10.26 27.30 -9.69
N ASN A 36 11.25 26.76 -10.42
CA ASN A 36 11.77 25.39 -10.24
C ASN A 36 10.65 24.31 -10.18
N ARG A 37 9.73 24.35 -11.14
CA ARG A 37 8.55 23.49 -11.13
C ARG A 37 8.86 22.05 -11.52
N THR A 38 8.28 21.12 -10.76
CA THR A 38 8.19 19.70 -11.11
C THR A 38 6.73 19.33 -11.22
N THR A 39 6.34 18.72 -12.34
CA THR A 39 4.99 18.24 -12.61
C THR A 39 4.95 16.72 -12.51
N PHE A 40 3.78 16.16 -12.19
CA PHE A 40 3.60 14.74 -11.99
C PHE A 40 2.43 14.21 -12.82
N LEU A 41 2.63 13.08 -13.48
CA LEU A 41 1.58 12.32 -14.16
C LEU A 41 1.28 11.04 -13.40
N TRP A 42 0.03 10.57 -13.48
CA TRP A 42 -0.48 9.47 -12.67
C TRP A 42 -1.21 8.43 -13.52
N ASP A 43 -0.96 7.16 -13.20
CA ASP A 43 -1.72 5.99 -13.66
C ASP A 43 -2.60 5.51 -12.48
N GLY A 44 -3.90 5.83 -12.53
CA GLY A 44 -4.77 5.66 -11.36
C GLY A 44 -4.23 6.42 -10.13
N MET A 45 -3.93 5.70 -9.04
CA MET A 45 -3.33 6.26 -7.82
C MET A 45 -1.82 6.03 -7.70
N ARG A 46 -1.17 5.61 -8.80
CA ARG A 46 0.25 5.29 -8.88
C ARG A 46 0.98 6.36 -9.70
N LEU A 47 2.12 6.85 -9.20
CA LEU A 47 2.91 7.88 -9.87
C LEU A 47 3.47 7.30 -11.16
N ALA A 48 3.12 7.88 -12.31
CA ALA A 48 3.60 7.40 -13.60
C ALA A 48 4.86 8.15 -14.03
N GLN A 49 4.91 9.47 -13.85
CA GLN A 49 6.04 10.27 -14.32
C GLN A 49 6.25 11.50 -13.45
N GLU A 50 7.51 11.92 -13.30
CA GLU A 50 7.84 13.28 -12.92
C GLU A 50 8.56 14.02 -14.05
N CYS A 51 8.29 15.32 -14.20
CA CYS A 51 8.90 16.15 -15.23
C CYS A 51 9.30 17.51 -14.62
N ARG A 52 10.60 17.80 -14.66
CA ARG A 52 11.15 19.13 -14.35
C ARG A 52 11.02 19.96 -15.61
N LEU A 53 10.16 20.97 -15.58
CA LEU A 53 9.74 21.70 -16.77
C LEU A 53 10.95 22.28 -17.54
N GLY A 54 11.08 21.92 -18.82
CA GLY A 54 12.18 22.35 -19.70
C GLY A 54 13.55 21.73 -19.37
N ARG A 55 13.59 20.69 -18.52
CA ARG A 55 14.79 19.98 -18.11
C ARG A 55 14.56 18.48 -18.32
N SER A 56 14.47 17.70 -17.27
CA SER A 56 14.44 16.24 -17.33
C SER A 56 13.04 15.67 -17.08
N SER A 57 12.82 14.43 -17.52
CA SER A 57 11.67 13.62 -17.13
C SER A 57 12.07 12.22 -16.73
N SER A 58 11.34 11.64 -15.78
CA SER A 58 11.53 10.28 -15.30
C SER A 58 10.19 9.55 -15.30
N LEU A 59 10.03 8.57 -16.17
CA LEU A 59 8.85 7.68 -16.26
C LEU A 59 9.12 6.43 -15.43
N TYR A 60 8.19 6.07 -14.55
CA TYR A 60 8.29 4.94 -13.63
C TYR A 60 7.52 3.74 -14.17
N ILE A 61 8.15 2.56 -14.16
CA ILE A 61 7.59 1.27 -14.56
C ILE A 61 7.59 0.36 -13.33
N TYR A 62 6.48 -0.34 -13.11
CA TYR A 62 6.22 -1.16 -11.92
C TYR A 62 6.13 -2.65 -12.28
N SER A 63 6.35 -3.52 -11.30
CA SER A 63 6.49 -4.98 -11.51
C SER A 63 5.24 -5.65 -12.08
N ASP A 64 4.05 -5.24 -11.63
CA ASP A 64 2.77 -5.81 -12.08
C ASP A 64 1.59 -4.80 -12.04
N GLN A 65 0.42 -5.28 -12.46
CA GLN A 65 -0.80 -4.49 -12.51
C GLN A 65 -1.32 -4.22 -11.09
N GLY A 66 -1.30 -2.96 -10.69
CA GLY A 66 -1.77 -2.52 -9.36
C GLY A 66 -0.68 -2.53 -8.29
N SER A 67 0.50 -3.09 -8.56
CA SER A 67 1.66 -3.00 -7.67
C SER A 67 2.28 -1.60 -7.64
N HIS A 68 2.87 -1.27 -6.50
CA HIS A 68 3.62 -0.04 -6.28
C HIS A 68 5.13 -0.30 -6.15
N GLU A 69 5.57 -1.53 -6.39
CA GLU A 69 6.98 -1.91 -6.42
C GLU A 69 7.63 -1.50 -7.76
N PRO A 70 8.68 -0.68 -7.73
CA PRO A 70 9.31 -0.19 -8.95
C PRO A 70 10.16 -1.27 -9.61
N LEU A 71 10.07 -1.38 -10.93
CA LEU A 71 10.82 -2.33 -11.77
C LEU A 71 11.89 -1.62 -12.59
N ALA A 72 11.50 -0.55 -13.29
CA ALA A 72 12.42 0.24 -14.11
C ALA A 72 12.03 1.72 -14.12
N ARG A 73 12.97 2.57 -14.54
CA ARG A 73 12.75 4.00 -14.77
C ARG A 73 13.31 4.36 -16.14
N VAL A 74 12.55 5.13 -16.91
CA VAL A 74 13.01 5.69 -18.18
C VAL A 74 13.27 7.18 -17.98
N ASP A 75 14.53 7.56 -18.03
CA ASP A 75 14.99 8.93 -17.83
C ASP A 75 15.28 9.60 -19.17
N ARG A 76 14.91 10.88 -19.26
CA ARG A 76 15.31 11.78 -20.35
C ARG A 76 15.97 13.00 -19.74
N ALA A 77 17.21 13.27 -20.13
CA ALA A 77 18.01 14.36 -19.56
C ALA A 77 17.52 15.76 -19.96
N ALA A 78 17.13 15.94 -21.23
CA ALA A 78 16.57 17.18 -21.77
C ALA A 78 15.55 16.88 -22.90
N PRO A 79 14.65 17.83 -23.24
CA PRO A 79 13.72 17.62 -24.34
C PRO A 79 14.47 17.36 -25.66
N GLY A 80 14.19 16.23 -26.31
CA GLY A 80 14.84 15.81 -27.55
C GLY A 80 16.08 14.93 -27.37
N GLU A 81 16.57 14.74 -26.14
CA GLU A 81 17.62 13.76 -25.84
C GLU A 81 17.08 12.32 -25.85
N ALA A 82 17.98 11.37 -26.04
CA ALA A 82 17.66 9.95 -26.00
C ALA A 82 17.21 9.50 -24.60
N ASP A 83 16.34 8.50 -24.57
CA ASP A 83 15.88 7.89 -23.34
C ASP A 83 16.90 6.88 -22.80
N GLU A 84 17.11 6.89 -21.49
CA GLU A 84 17.93 5.92 -20.78
C GLU A 84 17.04 5.07 -19.86
N VAL A 85 17.21 3.75 -19.91
CA VAL A 85 16.50 2.82 -19.03
C VAL A 85 17.40 2.45 -17.86
N LEU A 86 16.86 2.60 -16.66
CA LEU A 86 17.45 2.20 -15.40
C LEU A 86 16.59 1.12 -14.73
N TYR A 87 17.24 0.15 -14.10
CA TYR A 87 16.56 -0.98 -13.45
C TYR A 87 16.71 -0.88 -11.94
N TYR A 88 15.61 -1.07 -11.22
CA TYR A 88 15.59 -1.06 -9.77
C TYR A 88 15.93 -2.44 -9.19
N HIS A 89 16.63 -2.42 -8.06
CA HIS A 89 16.78 -3.56 -7.16
C HIS A 89 16.24 -3.14 -5.80
N THR A 90 15.26 -3.89 -5.29
CA THR A 90 14.45 -3.52 -4.13
C THR A 90 14.69 -4.45 -2.94
N ASP A 91 14.54 -3.90 -1.74
CA ASP A 91 14.39 -4.70 -0.51
C ASP A 91 13.03 -5.42 -0.50
N VAL A 92 12.82 -6.34 0.43
CA VAL A 92 11.60 -7.18 0.57
C VAL A 92 10.31 -6.39 0.73
N ASN A 93 10.38 -5.13 1.15
CA ASN A 93 9.22 -4.22 1.25
C ASN A 93 9.02 -3.36 -0.01
N GLY A 94 9.86 -3.51 -1.03
CA GLY A 94 9.83 -2.77 -2.29
C GLY A 94 10.55 -1.42 -2.26
N ALA A 95 11.30 -1.08 -1.21
CA ALA A 95 12.14 0.12 -1.18
C ALA A 95 13.33 -0.05 -2.15
N PRO A 96 13.61 0.91 -3.04
CA PRO A 96 14.81 0.87 -3.90
C PRO A 96 16.11 0.88 -3.12
N GLU A 97 16.94 -0.16 -3.22
CA GLU A 97 18.30 -0.17 -2.64
C GLU A 97 19.37 0.16 -3.68
N GLU A 98 19.16 -0.27 -4.93
CA GLU A 98 20.11 0.00 -6.02
C GLU A 98 19.39 0.31 -7.32
N MET A 99 20.09 1.01 -8.21
CA MET A 99 19.72 1.15 -9.61
C MET A 99 20.90 0.84 -10.52
N THR A 100 20.61 0.15 -11.62
CA THR A 100 21.62 -0.21 -12.64
C THR A 100 21.25 0.32 -14.01
N ASP A 101 22.25 0.62 -14.85
CA ASP A 101 22.05 0.95 -16.27
C ASP A 101 21.84 -0.32 -17.13
N GLY A 102 21.64 -0.14 -18.44
CA GLY A 102 21.51 -1.27 -19.39
C GLY A 102 22.75 -2.15 -19.54
N GLY A 103 23.91 -1.72 -19.03
CA GLY A 103 25.12 -2.52 -18.94
C GLY A 103 25.27 -3.27 -17.61
N GLY A 104 24.36 -3.06 -16.65
CA GLY A 104 24.42 -3.63 -15.32
C GLY A 104 25.34 -2.87 -14.34
N ASN A 105 25.81 -1.67 -14.70
CA ASN A 105 26.62 -0.87 -13.79
C ASN A 105 25.72 -0.16 -12.78
N ILE A 106 26.12 -0.14 -11.50
CA ILE A 106 25.41 0.60 -10.45
C ILE A 106 25.53 2.11 -10.72
N VAL A 107 24.38 2.77 -10.82
CA VAL A 107 24.29 4.23 -11.04
C VAL A 107 23.88 4.99 -9.77
N TRP A 108 23.16 4.31 -8.89
CA TRP A 108 22.68 4.82 -7.61
C TRP A 108 22.51 3.67 -6.62
N GLU A 109 22.85 3.89 -5.35
CA GLU A 109 22.64 2.95 -4.24
C GLU A 109 22.23 3.70 -2.96
N ALA A 110 21.48 3.02 -2.10
CA ALA A 110 21.10 3.51 -0.78
C ALA A 110 20.92 2.37 0.22
N GLY A 111 21.18 2.66 1.49
CA GLY A 111 20.84 1.77 2.60
C GLY A 111 19.87 2.44 3.56
N TYR A 112 18.96 1.67 4.15
CA TYR A 112 17.88 2.19 4.99
C TYR A 112 17.95 1.72 6.45
N GLN A 113 17.52 2.58 7.35
CA GLN A 113 17.03 2.19 8.67
C GLN A 113 15.62 1.63 8.55
N VAL A 114 15.16 0.91 9.59
CA VAL A 114 13.86 0.21 9.62
C VAL A 114 12.66 1.08 9.19
N TRP A 115 12.68 2.37 9.52
CA TRP A 115 11.59 3.30 9.22
C TRP A 115 11.82 4.15 7.96
N GLY A 116 12.73 3.72 7.08
CA GLY A 116 12.93 4.34 5.76
C GLY A 116 13.90 5.52 5.75
N ASN A 117 14.58 5.77 6.87
CA ASN A 117 15.64 6.78 6.95
C ASN A 117 16.90 6.30 6.24
N LEU A 118 17.58 7.17 5.49
CA LEU A 118 18.81 6.80 4.80
C LEU A 118 19.97 6.66 5.79
N THR A 119 20.69 5.55 5.73
CA THR A 119 22.02 5.39 6.34
C THR A 119 23.11 5.90 5.42
N HIS A 120 22.92 5.73 4.11
CA HIS A 120 23.76 6.28 3.07
C HIS A 120 22.96 6.37 1.76
N GLU A 121 23.41 7.25 0.87
CA GLU A 121 22.95 7.38 -0.51
C GLU A 121 24.18 7.74 -1.34
N LYS A 122 24.47 6.96 -2.39
CA LYS A 122 25.59 7.22 -3.30
C LYS A 122 25.11 7.20 -4.73
N GLU A 123 25.67 8.09 -5.55
CA GLU A 123 25.45 8.16 -6.98
C GLU A 123 26.81 8.09 -7.69
N THR A 124 26.94 7.26 -8.71
CA THR A 124 28.19 7.18 -9.51
C THR A 124 28.21 8.21 -10.63
N ARG A 125 27.05 8.79 -10.93
CA ARG A 125 26.81 9.89 -11.86
C ARG A 125 25.53 10.64 -11.45
N PRO A 126 25.25 11.84 -12.00
CA PRO A 126 24.10 12.65 -11.57
C PRO A 126 22.74 11.98 -11.85
N VAL A 127 22.23 11.21 -10.89
CA VAL A 127 20.99 10.43 -10.97
C VAL A 127 20.29 10.52 -9.62
N GLN A 128 19.23 11.33 -9.57
CA GLN A 128 18.43 11.46 -8.35
C GLN A 128 17.31 10.43 -8.33
N GLN A 129 17.24 9.64 -7.26
CA GLN A 129 16.15 8.70 -7.00
C GLN A 129 15.30 9.15 -5.80
N ASN A 130 13.99 9.32 -6.02
CA ASN A 130 13.08 9.87 -5.01
C ASN A 130 12.05 8.86 -4.49
N LEU A 131 11.82 7.72 -5.14
CA LEU A 131 10.95 6.67 -4.59
C LEU A 131 11.50 6.14 -3.25
N ARG A 132 10.60 5.83 -2.34
CA ARG A 132 10.90 5.25 -1.01
C ARG A 132 10.11 3.96 -0.84
N PHE A 133 9.51 3.70 0.33
CA PHE A 133 8.56 2.59 0.44
C PHE A 133 7.47 2.69 -0.64
N GLN A 134 6.87 1.57 -1.00
CA GLN A 134 5.86 1.52 -2.06
C GLN A 134 4.77 2.60 -1.88
N GLY A 135 4.59 3.43 -2.92
CA GLY A 135 3.68 4.59 -2.93
C GLY A 135 4.27 5.91 -2.43
N GLN A 136 5.50 5.91 -1.88
CA GLN A 136 6.14 7.09 -1.33
C GLN A 136 7.12 7.76 -2.30
N TYR A 137 7.13 9.10 -2.27
CA TYR A 137 8.06 9.96 -2.99
C TYR A 137 8.75 10.91 -2.02
N LEU A 138 10.08 10.93 -1.97
CA LEU A 138 10.88 11.84 -1.16
C LEU A 138 10.84 13.26 -1.73
N ASP A 139 10.32 14.18 -0.92
CA ASP A 139 10.55 15.61 -1.10
C ASP A 139 11.86 16.00 -0.43
N ARG A 140 12.95 16.02 -1.20
CA ARG A 140 14.31 16.34 -0.72
C ARG A 140 14.38 17.70 -0.02
N GLU A 141 13.49 18.63 -0.38
CA GLU A 141 13.35 19.94 0.25
C GLU A 141 12.96 19.87 1.74
N THR A 142 12.08 18.95 2.11
CA THR A 142 11.54 18.81 3.47
C THR A 142 12.10 17.61 4.20
N GLY A 143 12.63 16.61 3.49
CA GLY A 143 12.96 15.29 4.03
C GLY A 143 11.74 14.39 4.20
N LEU A 144 10.52 14.90 3.98
CA LEU A 144 9.30 14.14 4.13
C LEU A 144 9.04 13.28 2.89
N HIS A 145 8.42 12.14 3.12
CA HIS A 145 7.96 11.26 2.06
C HIS A 145 6.49 11.58 1.78
N TYR A 146 6.21 12.18 0.61
CA TYR A 146 4.86 12.31 0.10
C TYR A 146 4.29 10.91 -0.16
N ASN A 147 3.24 10.55 0.58
CA ASN A 147 2.53 9.29 0.47
C ASN A 147 1.05 9.57 0.18
N LEU A 148 0.82 10.06 -1.05
CA LEU A 148 -0.48 10.35 -1.66
C LEU A 148 -1.40 11.25 -0.81
N TYR A 149 -2.10 10.69 0.18
CA TYR A 149 -3.00 11.43 1.06
C TYR A 149 -2.32 12.00 2.32
N ARG A 150 -1.10 11.57 2.64
CA ARG A 150 -0.36 12.02 3.83
C ARG A 150 1.12 12.25 3.54
N PHE A 151 1.78 12.96 4.44
CA PHE A 151 3.24 13.06 4.47
C PHE A 151 3.78 12.17 5.60
N TYR A 152 4.69 11.28 5.25
CA TYR A 152 5.39 10.40 6.17
C TYR A 152 6.74 11.02 6.54
N ASP A 153 7.05 10.98 7.82
CA ASP A 153 8.32 11.42 8.39
C ASP A 153 9.13 10.18 8.82
N PRO A 154 10.22 9.87 8.10
CA PRO A 154 11.06 8.72 8.42
C PRO A 154 11.84 8.88 9.74
N ASP A 155 12.06 10.10 10.24
CA ASP A 155 12.77 10.36 11.50
C ASP A 155 12.00 9.86 12.71
N ILE A 156 10.67 9.93 12.65
CA ILE A 156 9.78 9.48 13.73
C ILE A 156 8.96 8.23 13.37
N GLY A 157 9.09 7.73 12.14
CA GLY A 157 8.40 6.54 11.65
C GLY A 157 6.88 6.68 11.56
N LYS A 158 6.37 7.89 11.31
CA LYS A 158 4.93 8.22 11.39
C LYS A 158 4.49 9.21 10.32
N PHE A 159 3.20 9.25 10.06
CA PHE A 159 2.59 10.36 9.35
C PHE A 159 2.57 11.62 10.21
N ILE A 160 2.76 12.78 9.59
CA ILE A 160 2.71 14.08 10.28
C ILE A 160 1.28 14.63 10.41
N SER A 161 0.32 14.00 9.73
CA SER A 161 -1.11 14.31 9.82
C SER A 161 -1.90 13.07 10.20
N GLY A 162 -3.03 13.29 10.89
CA GLY A 162 -3.96 12.22 11.21
C GLY A 162 -4.59 11.64 9.95
N ASP A 163 -4.95 10.36 10.00
CA ASP A 163 -5.61 9.64 8.91
C ASP A 163 -6.88 10.37 8.42
N PRO A 164 -6.98 10.74 7.13
CA PRO A 164 -8.17 11.39 6.56
C PRO A 164 -9.44 10.55 6.66
N ILE A 165 -9.33 9.22 6.72
CA ILE A 165 -10.48 8.34 6.95
C ILE A 165 -10.72 8.09 8.45
N SER A 166 -10.00 8.80 9.33
CA SER A 166 -10.13 8.79 10.78
C SER A 166 -9.97 7.37 11.35
N ILE A 167 -10.77 7.00 12.35
CA ILE A 167 -10.75 5.69 13.01
C ILE A 167 -11.00 4.51 12.05
N ARG A 168 -11.43 4.75 10.81
CA ARG A 168 -11.52 3.70 9.79
C ARG A 168 -10.14 3.21 9.35
N GLY A 169 -9.12 4.07 9.45
CA GLY A 169 -7.73 3.71 9.17
C GLY A 169 -7.09 2.92 10.32
N GLY A 170 -7.58 3.11 11.54
CA GLY A 170 -7.09 2.43 12.74
C GLY A 170 -7.19 3.34 13.95
N ILE A 171 -6.88 2.80 15.13
CA ILE A 171 -6.90 3.58 16.38
C ILE A 171 -5.71 4.53 16.49
N ASN A 172 -4.59 4.23 15.82
CA ASN A 172 -3.43 5.10 15.74
C ASN A 172 -3.45 5.87 14.42
N LEU A 173 -3.96 7.11 14.47
CA LEU A 173 -4.17 7.95 13.28
C LEU A 173 -2.89 8.38 12.56
N TYR A 174 -1.72 8.20 13.19
CA TYR A 174 -0.42 8.62 12.67
C TYR A 174 0.46 7.44 12.25
N GLN A 175 -0.01 6.20 12.38
CA GLN A 175 0.76 5.00 12.06
C GLN A 175 0.96 4.85 10.55
N TYR A 176 2.19 4.57 10.12
CA TYR A 176 2.46 4.10 8.75
C TYR A 176 1.97 2.68 8.53
N ALA A 177 2.61 1.72 9.19
CA ALA A 177 2.25 0.31 9.11
C ALA A 177 2.53 -0.39 10.45
N PRO A 178 1.89 -1.54 10.73
CA PRO A 178 2.23 -2.37 11.89
C PRO A 178 3.67 -2.89 11.87
N ASN A 179 4.19 -3.20 10.68
CA ASN A 179 5.57 -3.65 10.49
C ASN A 179 6.06 -3.20 9.09
N PRO A 180 6.96 -2.21 8.98
CA PRO A 180 7.40 -1.63 7.69
C PRO A 180 8.26 -2.59 6.85
N LEU A 181 8.71 -3.72 7.42
CA LEU A 181 9.44 -4.74 6.68
C LEU A 181 8.53 -5.63 5.83
N SER A 182 7.27 -5.82 6.24
CA SER A 182 6.35 -6.77 5.58
C SER A 182 4.99 -6.18 5.21
N TRP A 183 4.76 -4.90 5.52
CA TRP A 183 3.52 -4.19 5.28
C TRP A 183 3.82 -2.87 4.59
N ILE A 184 2.98 -2.53 3.62
CA ILE A 184 3.03 -1.28 2.86
C ILE A 184 1.70 -0.53 3.01
N ASP A 185 1.73 0.79 2.88
CA ASP A 185 0.54 1.65 2.77
C ASP A 185 0.73 2.61 1.57
N PRO A 186 0.46 2.15 0.33
CA PRO A 186 0.76 2.94 -0.87
C PRO A 186 -0.13 4.16 -1.08
N LEU A 187 -1.25 4.23 -0.36
CA LEU A 187 -2.17 5.37 -0.42
C LEU A 187 -1.96 6.31 0.76
N GLY A 188 -1.31 5.87 1.82
CA GLY A 188 -1.28 6.64 3.06
C GLY A 188 -2.67 6.77 3.67
N LEU A 189 -3.48 5.71 3.67
CA LEU A 189 -4.84 5.71 4.28
C LEU A 189 -5.06 4.60 5.30
N SER A 190 -4.05 3.80 5.61
CA SER A 190 -4.11 2.65 6.52
C SER A 190 -5.34 1.77 6.31
N THR A 191 -5.21 0.64 5.60
CA THR A 191 -6.28 -0.38 5.62
C THR A 191 -5.75 -1.77 5.85
N THR A 192 -5.78 -2.21 7.12
CA THR A 192 -6.18 -3.59 7.47
C THR A 192 -6.92 -3.64 8.81
N CYS A 193 -7.88 -2.74 9.01
CA CYS A 193 -8.81 -2.81 10.15
C CYS A 193 -10.25 -2.74 9.64
N LEU A 194 -10.80 -3.88 9.25
CA LEU A 194 -12.20 -3.99 8.90
C LEU A 194 -13.04 -4.05 10.22
N LYS A 195 -14.02 -3.14 10.43
CA LYS A 195 -15.11 -3.21 11.47
C LYS A 195 -15.88 -4.55 11.51
N ALA A 196 -15.92 -5.33 12.59
CA ALA A 196 -16.63 -6.64 12.63
C ALA A 196 -17.95 -6.67 11.82
N GLU A 197 -18.11 -7.66 10.93
CA GLU A 197 -19.40 -7.93 10.31
C GLU A 197 -20.31 -8.66 11.31
N ASN A 198 -21.62 -8.42 11.21
CA ASN A 198 -22.58 -9.06 12.10
C ASN A 198 -22.68 -10.55 11.74
N GLY A 199 -22.28 -11.42 12.68
CA GLY A 199 -22.35 -12.87 12.54
C GLY A 199 -21.02 -13.60 12.36
N TYR A 200 -19.91 -12.96 11.95
CA TYR A 200 -18.59 -13.60 11.85
C TYR A 200 -17.48 -12.64 12.33
N SER A 201 -16.45 -13.16 13.00
CA SER A 201 -15.29 -12.36 13.43
C SER A 201 -14.46 -11.87 12.22
N ARG A 202 -13.93 -10.64 12.23
CA ARG A 202 -13.04 -10.12 11.14
C ARG A 202 -11.54 -10.36 11.42
N GLY A 203 -10.75 -10.49 10.34
CA GLY A 203 -9.35 -10.02 10.21
C GLY A 203 -8.21 -10.69 11.00
N LYS A 204 -7.07 -10.95 10.33
CA LYS A 204 -5.77 -11.49 10.80
C LYS A 204 -5.69 -12.94 11.33
N ARG A 205 -6.78 -13.53 11.82
CA ARG A 205 -6.75 -14.89 12.41
C ARG A 205 -7.24 -16.02 11.49
N HIS A 206 -7.77 -15.66 10.32
CA HIS A 206 -8.32 -16.61 9.34
C HIS A 206 -7.16 -17.07 8.44
N GLY A 207 -6.54 -18.18 8.81
CA GLY A 207 -5.42 -18.74 8.07
C GLY A 207 -5.23 -20.21 8.42
N MET A 208 -4.51 -20.93 7.57
CA MET A 208 -4.30 -22.38 7.70
C MET A 208 -3.77 -22.85 9.06
N LYS A 209 -3.10 -21.97 9.81
CA LYS A 209 -2.33 -22.34 11.00
C LYS A 209 -3.11 -22.32 12.31
N LEU A 210 -4.41 -22.00 12.29
CA LEU A 210 -5.17 -21.93 13.54
C LEU A 210 -5.55 -23.34 14.02
N HIS A 211 -5.12 -23.71 15.24
CA HIS A 211 -5.49 -25.00 15.83
C HIS A 211 -7.01 -25.04 16.13
N PRO A 212 -7.71 -26.19 15.95
CA PRO A 212 -9.16 -26.32 16.21
C PRO A 212 -9.64 -25.69 17.53
N ASN A 213 -8.95 -25.98 18.64
CA ASN A 213 -9.30 -25.43 19.96
C ASN A 213 -9.23 -23.89 20.01
N ALA A 214 -8.29 -23.28 19.29
CA ALA A 214 -8.18 -21.83 19.22
C ALA A 214 -9.31 -21.23 18.37
N ALA A 215 -9.71 -21.90 17.29
CA ALA A 215 -10.83 -21.50 16.45
C ALA A 215 -12.16 -21.54 17.22
N GLN A 216 -12.40 -22.63 17.96
CA GLN A 216 -13.59 -22.77 18.81
C GLN A 216 -13.60 -21.70 19.92
N ALA A 217 -12.48 -21.50 20.63
CA ALA A 217 -12.39 -20.50 21.68
C ALA A 217 -12.68 -19.08 21.17
N ILE A 218 -12.30 -18.78 19.92
CA ILE A 218 -12.65 -17.50 19.28
C ILE A 218 -14.16 -17.43 18.99
N ALA A 219 -14.75 -18.50 18.43
CA ALA A 219 -16.18 -18.53 18.14
C ALA A 219 -17.03 -18.33 19.41
N ASP A 220 -16.66 -19.00 20.50
CA ASP A 220 -17.34 -18.90 21.79
C ASP A 220 -17.16 -17.52 22.41
N LYS A 221 -15.93 -17.00 22.45
CA LYS A 221 -15.61 -15.69 23.03
C LYS A 221 -16.36 -14.55 22.32
N GLU A 222 -16.42 -14.60 21.00
CA GLU A 222 -17.04 -13.55 20.19
C GLU A 222 -18.55 -13.79 20.00
N ASN A 223 -19.08 -14.93 20.49
CA ASN A 223 -20.43 -15.42 20.28
C ASN A 223 -20.87 -15.35 18.81
N LYS A 224 -19.96 -15.74 17.90
CA LYS A 224 -20.13 -15.69 16.44
C LYS A 224 -19.40 -16.86 15.78
N PRO A 225 -19.94 -17.45 14.70
CA PRO A 225 -19.20 -18.38 13.86
C PRO A 225 -17.82 -17.88 13.41
N HIS A 226 -16.88 -18.82 13.23
CA HIS A 226 -15.50 -18.55 12.84
C HIS A 226 -15.04 -19.52 11.74
N GLY A 227 -14.75 -18.98 10.55
CA GLY A 227 -14.24 -19.75 9.42
C GLY A 227 -12.72 -19.95 9.47
N VAL A 228 -12.23 -21.12 9.11
CA VAL A 228 -10.81 -21.45 9.06
C VAL A 228 -10.45 -22.07 7.72
N TRP A 229 -9.55 -21.44 6.98
CA TRP A 229 -8.95 -22.02 5.79
C TRP A 229 -8.12 -23.25 6.18
N ARG A 230 -8.19 -24.33 5.41
CA ARG A 230 -7.38 -25.54 5.69
C ARG A 230 -6.54 -26.02 4.51
N SER A 231 -6.61 -25.33 3.37
CA SER A 231 -5.77 -25.64 2.22
C SER A 231 -5.32 -24.39 1.48
N LYS A 232 -4.18 -24.50 0.78
CA LYS A 232 -3.69 -23.46 -0.13
C LYS A 232 -4.61 -23.32 -1.36
N ASP A 233 -5.22 -24.42 -1.80
CA ASP A 233 -6.14 -24.42 -2.94
C ASP A 233 -7.41 -23.62 -2.65
N ASP A 234 -7.92 -23.70 -1.42
CA ASP A 234 -9.06 -22.87 -0.97
C ASP A 234 -8.71 -21.38 -0.98
N LEU A 235 -7.52 -21.03 -0.51
CA LEU A 235 -7.03 -19.65 -0.54
C LEU A 235 -6.80 -19.14 -1.97
N LYS A 236 -6.25 -19.99 -2.84
CA LYS A 236 -6.05 -19.66 -4.25
C LYS A 236 -7.39 -19.41 -4.93
N TYR A 237 -8.34 -20.31 -4.77
CA TYR A 237 -9.70 -20.16 -5.30
C TYR A 237 -10.39 -18.90 -4.76
N ALA A 238 -10.26 -18.61 -3.47
CA ALA A 238 -10.80 -17.38 -2.88
C ALA A 238 -10.17 -16.11 -3.46
N GLY A 239 -8.86 -16.12 -3.73
CA GLY A 239 -8.17 -15.04 -4.43
C GLY A 239 -8.65 -14.87 -5.86
N GLU A 240 -8.85 -15.96 -6.60
CA GLU A 240 -9.41 -15.93 -7.96
C GLU A 240 -10.82 -15.32 -7.97
N GLN A 241 -11.69 -15.72 -7.03
CA GLN A 241 -13.03 -15.13 -6.92
C GLN A 241 -12.97 -13.64 -6.54
N ALA A 242 -12.10 -13.27 -5.60
CA ALA A 242 -11.92 -11.88 -5.21
C ALA A 242 -11.43 -11.00 -6.38
N ALA A 243 -10.54 -11.52 -7.23
CA ALA A 243 -10.05 -10.79 -8.40
C ALA A 243 -11.15 -10.44 -9.42
N THR A 244 -12.30 -11.16 -9.40
CA THR A 244 -13.47 -10.84 -10.24
C THR A 244 -14.29 -9.66 -9.72
N LEU A 245 -14.10 -9.26 -8.46
CA LEU A 245 -14.85 -8.20 -7.81
C LEU A 245 -14.19 -6.84 -8.02
N LYS A 246 -14.97 -5.76 -8.00
CA LYS A 246 -14.41 -4.40 -7.95
C LYS A 246 -13.66 -4.19 -6.64
N PRO A 247 -12.61 -3.35 -6.60
CA PRO A 247 -11.98 -2.93 -5.35
C PRO A 247 -13.01 -2.47 -4.32
N GLY A 248 -13.00 -3.08 -3.13
CA GLY A 248 -13.94 -2.79 -2.05
C GLY A 248 -15.24 -3.60 -2.07
N GLU A 249 -15.58 -4.27 -3.17
CA GLU A 249 -16.77 -5.10 -3.30
C GLU A 249 -16.57 -6.44 -2.56
N MET A 250 -17.64 -6.88 -1.88
CA MET A 250 -17.67 -8.14 -1.12
C MET A 250 -18.82 -8.99 -1.63
N LYS A 251 -18.56 -10.28 -1.85
CA LYS A 251 -19.55 -11.21 -2.38
C LYS A 251 -19.34 -12.61 -1.84
N ASP A 252 -20.45 -13.35 -1.77
CA ASP A 252 -20.44 -14.78 -1.45
C ASP A 252 -20.32 -15.59 -2.73
N PHE A 253 -19.43 -16.57 -2.73
CA PHE A 253 -19.25 -17.53 -3.81
C PHE A 253 -19.44 -18.95 -3.28
N PRO A 254 -19.86 -19.91 -4.14
CA PRO A 254 -19.82 -21.32 -3.78
C PRO A 254 -18.42 -21.72 -3.34
N ILE A 255 -18.34 -22.55 -2.32
CA ILE A 255 -17.06 -23.10 -1.90
C ILE A 255 -16.52 -24.10 -2.92
N ASN A 256 -15.20 -24.28 -2.96
CA ASN A 256 -14.57 -25.37 -3.70
C ASN A 256 -15.14 -26.72 -3.20
N PRO A 257 -15.68 -27.60 -4.08
CA PRO A 257 -16.22 -28.90 -3.69
C PRO A 257 -15.24 -29.79 -2.91
N ASN A 258 -13.95 -29.63 -3.17
CA ASN A 258 -12.87 -30.36 -2.49
C ASN A 258 -12.27 -29.58 -1.32
N SER A 259 -12.97 -28.55 -0.84
CA SER A 259 -12.49 -27.73 0.24
C SER A 259 -12.27 -28.53 1.50
N LYS A 260 -11.17 -28.22 2.17
CA LYS A 260 -10.87 -28.76 3.51
C LYS A 260 -11.26 -27.77 4.60
N SER A 261 -11.72 -26.58 4.21
CA SER A 261 -11.97 -25.48 5.12
C SER A 261 -13.14 -25.80 6.05
N GLU A 262 -13.14 -25.13 7.20
CA GLU A 262 -14.00 -25.47 8.34
C GLU A 262 -14.67 -24.22 8.89
N VAL A 263 -15.82 -24.38 9.54
CA VAL A 263 -16.50 -23.31 10.28
C VAL A 263 -16.78 -23.80 11.69
N TYR A 264 -16.39 -23.01 12.69
CA TYR A 264 -16.65 -23.29 14.11
C TYR A 264 -17.78 -22.40 14.59
N ILE A 265 -18.82 -23.01 15.15
CA ILE A 265 -19.98 -22.30 15.70
C ILE A 265 -19.85 -22.13 17.22
N PRO A 266 -20.43 -21.07 17.81
CA PRO A 266 -20.47 -20.91 19.27
C PRO A 266 -21.12 -22.13 19.94
N GLY A 267 -20.50 -22.66 21.00
CA GLY A 267 -20.95 -23.86 21.70
C GLY A 267 -20.68 -25.18 20.96
N GLY A 268 -19.95 -25.15 19.84
CA GLY A 268 -19.64 -26.32 19.01
C GLY A 268 -18.67 -27.33 19.64
N ASN A 269 -18.14 -27.06 20.83
CA ASN A 269 -17.23 -27.95 21.58
C ASN A 269 -16.00 -28.44 20.77
N GLY A 270 -15.55 -27.65 19.80
CA GLY A 270 -14.39 -27.97 18.97
C GLY A 270 -14.71 -28.79 17.72
N VAL A 271 -15.99 -29.09 17.48
CA VAL A 271 -16.45 -29.80 16.28
C VAL A 271 -16.81 -28.77 15.20
N PRO A 272 -16.05 -28.68 14.10
CA PRO A 272 -16.40 -27.79 13.00
C PRO A 272 -17.52 -28.36 12.14
N ILE A 273 -18.24 -27.47 11.45
CA ILE A 273 -19.15 -27.80 10.35
C ILE A 273 -18.46 -27.52 9.02
N LYS A 274 -18.98 -28.16 7.95
CA LYS A 274 -18.52 -27.90 6.60
C LYS A 274 -19.13 -26.60 6.06
N PRO A 275 -18.32 -25.66 5.57
CA PRO A 275 -18.81 -24.48 4.87
C PRO A 275 -19.43 -24.83 3.51
N ASP A 276 -20.40 -24.06 3.07
CA ASP A 276 -21.03 -24.16 1.73
C ASP A 276 -20.62 -23.00 0.81
N LYS A 277 -20.14 -21.88 1.38
CA LYS A 277 -19.71 -20.70 0.65
C LYS A 277 -18.38 -20.15 1.17
N ILE A 278 -17.79 -19.29 0.37
CA ILE A 278 -16.73 -18.38 0.79
C ILE A 278 -17.27 -16.96 0.68
N ARG A 279 -16.96 -16.13 1.67
CA ARG A 279 -17.20 -14.69 1.60
C ARG A 279 -15.87 -14.02 1.32
N VAL A 280 -15.77 -13.33 0.18
CA VAL A 280 -14.52 -12.68 -0.24
C VAL A 280 -14.75 -11.24 -0.64
N ARG A 281 -13.72 -10.42 -0.44
CA ARG A 281 -13.65 -9.03 -0.84
C ARG A 281 -12.33 -8.75 -1.55
N ASN A 282 -12.40 -8.01 -2.65
CA ASN A 282 -11.22 -7.44 -3.28
C ASN A 282 -10.74 -6.21 -2.47
N ASN A 283 -9.47 -6.19 -2.09
CA ASN A 283 -8.90 -5.05 -1.38
C ASN A 283 -8.44 -3.93 -2.33
N GLY A 284 -8.23 -4.24 -3.61
CA GLY A 284 -7.80 -3.27 -4.64
C GLY A 284 -6.28 -3.11 -4.77
N ASP A 285 -5.51 -3.89 -4.03
CA ASP A 285 -4.04 -3.87 -3.95
C ASP A 285 -3.42 -5.23 -4.34
N GLY A 286 -4.16 -6.04 -5.12
CA GLY A 286 -3.77 -7.41 -5.45
C GLY A 286 -3.99 -8.42 -4.32
N THR A 287 -4.47 -7.98 -3.15
CA THR A 287 -4.83 -8.87 -2.03
C THR A 287 -6.34 -9.01 -1.88
N PHE A 288 -6.76 -10.01 -1.10
CA PHE A 288 -8.16 -10.21 -0.76
C PHE A 288 -8.34 -10.38 0.75
N HIS A 289 -9.55 -10.08 1.21
CA HIS A 289 -10.03 -10.52 2.51
C HIS A 289 -11.10 -11.59 2.30
N GLY A 290 -11.02 -12.71 3.01
CA GLY A 290 -12.10 -13.68 2.96
C GLY A 290 -11.98 -14.79 3.99
N PHE A 291 -13.09 -15.50 4.16
CA PHE A 291 -13.22 -16.65 5.04
C PHE A 291 -14.31 -17.60 4.53
N PRO A 292 -14.17 -18.91 4.82
CA PRO A 292 -15.25 -19.86 4.59
C PRO A 292 -16.43 -19.54 5.51
N ILE A 293 -17.64 -19.73 5.01
CA ILE A 293 -18.88 -19.51 5.75
C ILE A 293 -19.83 -20.69 5.55
N ASP A 294 -20.68 -20.89 6.54
CA ASP A 294 -21.94 -21.61 6.39
C ASP A 294 -23.06 -20.59 6.21
N SER A 295 -23.80 -20.68 5.11
CA SER A 295 -24.80 -19.69 4.70
C SER A 295 -26.04 -19.67 5.59
N THR A 296 -26.26 -20.71 6.40
CA THR A 296 -27.38 -20.76 7.36
C THR A 296 -27.07 -19.97 8.63
N THR A 297 -25.79 -19.88 8.99
CA THR A 297 -25.30 -19.13 10.16
C THR A 297 -24.74 -17.75 9.79
N ALA A 298 -24.43 -17.51 8.52
CA ALA A 298 -23.92 -16.24 8.03
C ALA A 298 -25.02 -15.19 7.85
N GLY A 299 -24.82 -14.03 8.46
CA GLY A 299 -25.63 -12.83 8.19
C GLY A 299 -25.44 -12.32 6.76
N PRO A 300 -26.38 -11.49 6.24
CA PRO A 300 -26.30 -10.93 4.90
C PRO A 300 -25.09 -9.99 4.75
N ILE A 301 -24.62 -9.82 3.52
CA ILE A 301 -23.62 -8.79 3.18
C ILE A 301 -24.32 -7.43 3.25
N PHE A 302 -23.85 -6.57 4.15
CA PHE A 302 -24.35 -5.20 4.22
C PHE A 302 -23.56 -4.32 3.24
N GLU A 303 -24.19 -3.96 2.13
CA GLU A 303 -23.69 -2.87 1.29
C GLU A 303 -23.71 -1.56 2.11
N LYS A 304 -22.62 -0.78 2.06
CA LYS A 304 -22.63 0.56 2.64
C LYS A 304 -23.62 1.43 1.86
N GLY A 305 -24.86 1.47 2.33
CA GLY A 305 -25.93 2.22 1.67
C GLY A 305 -27.34 1.91 2.16
N LYS A 306 -27.58 1.86 3.47
CA LYS A 306 -28.83 2.29 4.14
C LYS A 306 -28.50 2.74 5.55
#